data_AF-K0VNN4-F1
#
_entry.id   AF-K0VNN4-F1
#
_cell.length_a   1.000
_cell.length_b   1.000
_cell.length_c   1.000
_cell.angle_alpha   90.00
_cell.angle_beta   90.00
_cell.angle_gamma   90.00
#
_symmetry.space_group_name_H-M   'P 1'
#
loop_
_entity.id
_entity.type
_entity.pdbx_description
1 polymer ?
#
loop_
_entity_poly.entity_id
_entity_poly.type
_entity_poly.pdbx_seq_one_letter_code
_entity_poly.pdbx_strand_id
1 'polypeptide(L)' 'MIAISEDMPMTPETIDHSTLSRLVEAGAIDAAHVVGKTGGWSVVIRYGKAERPLAAQRSRQVRVFKRMDTL' A
#
# COMPACT_ATOMS: atom_id res chain seq x y z
N MET A 1 -22.55 25.21 1.70
CA MET A 1 -21.12 24.89 1.56
C MET A 1 -20.97 23.39 1.77
N ILE A 2 -21.16 22.60 0.72
CA ILE A 2 -21.06 21.14 0.75
C ILE A 2 -19.65 20.81 0.26
N ALA A 3 -18.88 20.13 1.11
CA ALA A 3 -17.54 19.68 0.76
C ALA A 3 -17.65 18.61 -0.33
N ILE A 4 -17.22 18.99 -1.54
CA ILE A 4 -16.83 18.06 -2.60
C ILE A 4 -15.56 17.32 -2.15
N SER A 5 -15.72 16.24 -1.39
CA SER A 5 -14.66 15.26 -1.19
C SER A 5 -14.89 14.08 -2.12
N GLU A 6 -15.00 14.40 -3.41
CA GLU A 6 -15.12 13.45 -4.51
C GLU A 6 -13.74 13.23 -5.12
N ASP A 7 -13.13 12.10 -4.76
CA ASP A 7 -12.44 11.19 -5.68
C ASP A 7 -11.50 11.82 -6.73
N MET A 8 -10.61 12.72 -6.32
CA MET A 8 -9.34 12.87 -7.03
C MET A 8 -8.52 11.62 -6.70
N PRO A 9 -7.92 10.91 -7.67
CA PRO A 9 -6.93 9.88 -7.37
C PRO A 9 -5.68 10.58 -6.84
N MET A 10 -5.73 11.02 -5.58
CA MET A 10 -4.53 11.19 -4.78
C MET A 10 -3.92 9.81 -4.77
N THR A 11 -2.90 9.58 -5.60
CA THR A 11 -2.14 8.34 -5.53
C THR A 11 -1.77 8.17 -4.07
N PRO A 12 -2.29 7.15 -3.37
CA PRO A 12 -2.01 7.01 -1.95
C PRO A 12 -0.50 6.89 -1.87
N GLU A 13 0.17 7.82 -1.17
CA GLU A 13 1.63 7.84 -1.18
C GLU A 13 2.10 6.47 -0.67
N THR A 14 2.78 5.76 -1.56
CA THR A 14 3.15 4.36 -1.39
C THR A 14 4.40 4.25 -0.54
N ILE A 15 4.60 3.10 0.10
CA ILE A 15 5.91 2.75 0.65
C ILE A 15 6.57 1.70 -0.24
N ASP A 16 7.87 1.81 -0.47
CA ASP A 16 8.62 0.75 -1.14
C ASP A 16 9.01 -0.38 -0.18
N HIS A 17 9.61 -1.43 -0.73
CA HIS A 17 10.05 -2.58 0.05
C HIS A 17 11.13 -2.23 1.08
N SER A 18 12.00 -1.25 0.80
CA SER A 18 13.05 -0.85 1.74
C SER A 18 12.48 -0.16 2.98
N THR A 19 11.47 0.69 2.79
CA THR A 19 10.72 1.30 3.90
C THR A 19 9.94 0.25 4.68
N LEU A 20 9.30 -0.71 3.99
CA LEU A 20 8.62 -1.82 4.65
C LEU A 20 9.60 -2.64 5.52
N SER A 21 10.77 -3.02 5.00
CA SER A 21 11.76 -3.78 5.79
C SER A 21 12.19 -3.02 7.04
N ARG A 22 12.45 -1.71 6.95
CA ARG A 22 12.78 -0.88 8.11
C ARG A 22 11.66 -0.82 9.14
N LEU A 23 10.40 -0.72 8.70
CA LEU A 23 9.25 -0.72 9.60
C LEU A 23 9.10 -2.07 10.32
N VAL A 24 9.35 -3.18 9.61
CA VAL A 24 9.36 -4.53 10.21
C VAL A 24 10.48 -4.66 11.24
N GLU A 25 11.71 -4.26 10.88
CA GLU A 25 12.88 -4.29 11.77
C GLU A 25 12.66 -3.44 13.03
N ALA A 26 11.97 -2.31 12.90
CA ALA A 26 11.62 -1.44 14.02
C ALA A 26 10.41 -1.93 14.84
N GLY A 27 9.73 -3.00 14.43
CA GLY A 27 8.49 -3.47 15.08
C GLY A 27 7.32 -2.49 14.96
N ALA A 28 7.32 -1.64 13.94
CA ALA A 28 6.36 -0.54 13.78
C ALA A 28 5.10 -0.91 12.97
N ILE A 29 4.97 -2.16 12.54
CA ILE A 29 3.84 -2.63 11.73
C ILE A 29 2.65 -2.99 12.64
N ASP A 30 1.53 -2.32 12.46
CA ASP A 30 0.29 -2.64 13.17
C ASP A 30 -0.56 -3.69 12.44
N ALA A 31 -0.53 -3.69 11.11
CA ALA A 31 -1.22 -4.69 10.28
C ALA A 31 -0.72 -4.69 8.83
N ALA A 32 -0.95 -5.81 8.14
CA ALA A 32 -0.86 -5.92 6.69
C ALA A 32 -2.20 -6.45 6.15
N HIS A 33 -2.81 -5.70 5.22
CA HIS A 33 -4.08 -6.04 4.60
C HIS A 33 -3.84 -6.43 3.14
N VAL A 34 -4.40 -7.57 2.74
CA VAL A 34 -4.49 -7.98 1.33
C VAL A 34 -5.81 -7.46 0.77
N VAL A 35 -5.72 -6.63 -0.27
CA VAL A 35 -6.88 -6.00 -0.91
C VAL A 35 -7.01 -6.52 -2.33
N GLY A 36 -8.15 -7.15 -2.65
CA GLY A 36 -8.47 -7.58 -4.01
C GLY A 36 -8.62 -6.38 -4.96
N LYS A 37 -8.10 -6.51 -6.18
CA LYS A 37 -8.20 -5.50 -7.24
C LYS A 37 -8.53 -6.17 -8.57
N THR A 38 -9.09 -5.41 -9.50
CA THR A 38 -9.20 -5.89 -10.89
C THR A 38 -7.82 -6.28 -11.40
N GLY A 39 -7.67 -7.53 -11.84
CA GLY A 39 -6.40 -8.06 -12.35
C GLY A 39 -5.42 -8.58 -11.30
N GLY A 40 -5.79 -8.63 -10.02
CA GLY A 40 -4.96 -9.23 -8.98
C GLY A 40 -5.27 -8.75 -7.56
N TRP A 41 -4.23 -8.51 -6.79
CA TRP A 41 -4.35 -8.04 -5.41
C TRP A 41 -3.16 -7.15 -5.04
N SER A 42 -3.32 -6.34 -4.01
CA SER A 42 -2.27 -5.47 -3.48
C SER A 42 -2.17 -5.59 -1.97
N VAL A 43 -1.05 -5.14 -1.40
CA VAL A 43 -0.86 -5.06 0.05
C VAL A 43 -0.91 -3.62 0.52
N VAL A 44 -1.67 -3.38 1.59
CA VAL A 44 -1.69 -2.13 2.35
C VAL A 44 -1.10 -2.38 3.73
N ILE A 45 -0.16 -1.55 4.13
CA ILE A 45 0.54 -1.65 5.41
C ILE A 45 0.04 -0.55 6.32
N ARG A 46 -0.40 -0.94 7.52
CA ARG A 46 -0.78 -0.01 8.59
C ARG A 46 0.37 0.13 9.57
N TYR A 47 0.76 1.37 9.85
CA TYR A 47 1.76 1.73 10.86
C TYR A 47 1.42 3.10 11.47
N GLY A 48 1.35 3.16 12.80
CA GLY A 48 0.83 4.32 13.51
C GLY A 48 -0.59 4.68 13.08
N LYS A 49 -0.76 5.89 12.55
CA LYS A 49 -2.05 6.39 12.02
C LYS A 49 -2.13 6.34 10.49
N ALA A 50 -1.14 5.75 9.83
CA ALA A 50 -1.04 5.73 8.38
C ALA A 50 -1.38 4.35 7.81
N GLU A 51 -2.04 4.34 6.65
CA GLU A 51 -2.21 3.16 5.80
C GLU A 51 -1.62 3.44 4.43
N ARG A 52 -0.54 2.74 4.06
CA ARG A 52 0.16 2.96 2.80
C ARG A 52 0.23 1.68 1.97
N PRO A 53 -0.14 1.72 0.68
CA PRO A 53 0.05 0.59 -0.22
C PRO A 53 1.53 0.37 -0.54
N LEU A 54 1.89 -0.89 -0.78
CA LEU A 54 3.21 -1.26 -1.27
C LEU A 54 3.41 -0.78 -2.71
N ALA A 55 4.55 -0.15 -2.99
CA ALA A 55 4.95 0.31 -4.29
C ALA A 55 5.53 -0.83 -5.14
N ALA A 56 5.28 -0.81 -6.44
CA ALA A 56 6.04 -1.56 -7.41
C ALA A 56 7.42 -0.91 -7.59
N GLN A 57 8.47 -1.73 -7.61
CA GLN A 57 9.86 -1.24 -7.57
C GLN A 57 10.21 -0.28 -8.71
N ARG A 58 9.68 -0.51 -9.92
CA ARG A 58 10.01 0.29 -11.11
C ARG A 58 9.13 1.51 -11.29
N SER A 59 7.81 1.36 -11.15
CA SER A 59 6.86 2.44 -11.43
C SER A 59 6.59 3.34 -10.24
N ARG A 60 6.93 2.90 -9.01
CA ARG A 60 6.53 3.52 -7.74
C ARG A 60 5.01 3.68 -7.55
N GLN A 61 4.22 3.05 -8.41
CA GLN A 61 2.77 2.95 -8.26
C GLN A 61 2.41 1.77 -7.36
N VAL A 62 1.17 1.68 -6.91
CA VAL A 62 0.70 0.53 -6.12
C VAL A 62 1.02 -0.78 -6.83
N ARG A 63 1.70 -1.70 -6.14
CA ARG A 63 2.03 -3.03 -6.67
C ARG A 63 0.76 -3.88 -6.71
N VAL A 64 0.45 -4.38 -7.91
CA VAL A 64 -0.59 -5.40 -8.12
C VAL A 64 0.10 -6.72 -8.45
N PHE A 65 -0.18 -7.74 -7.66
CA PHE A 65 0.31 -9.09 -7.80
C PHE A 65 -0.75 -9.94 -8.49
N LYS A 66 -0.33 -10.76 -9.47
CA LYS A 66 -1.25 -11.64 -10.20
C LYS A 66 -1.55 -12.96 -9.49
N ARG A 67 -0.65 -13.40 -8.60
CA ARG A 67 -0.74 -14.68 -7.88
C ARG A 67 -0.33 -14.51 -6.42
N MET A 68 -0.92 -15.27 -5.50
CA MET A 68 -0.67 -15.12 -4.06
C MET A 68 0.73 -15.51 -3.61
N ASP A 69 1.37 -16.42 -4.33
CA ASP A 69 2.71 -16.96 -4.07
C ASP A 69 3.86 -16.03 -4.53
N THR A 70 3.55 -14.83 -5.01
CA THR A 70 4.54 -13.90 -5.60
C THR A 70 4.84 -12.65 -4.77
N LEU A 71 4.46 -12.67 -3.48
CA LEU A 71 4.74 -11.57 -2.53
C LEU A 71 6.23 -11.42 -2.26
#